data_AF-A0A934B8D1-F1
#
_entry.id   AF-A0A934B8D1-F1
#
_cell.length_a   1.000
_cell.length_b   1.000
_cell.length_c   1.000
_cell.angle_alpha   90.00
_cell.angle_beta   90.00
_cell.angle_gamma   90.00
#
_symmetry.space_group_name_H-M   'P 1'
#
loop_
_entity.id
_entity.type
_entity.pdbx_description
1 polymer ?
#
loop_
_entity_poly.entity_id
_entity_poly.type
_entity_poly.pdbx_seq_one_letter_code
_entity_poly.pdbx_strand_id
1 'polypeptide(L)'
;MMKKFYAIILCAALCACARNPDVKMGEYYPTQIEKLDNIIAEVEHRNDTLEQHPAWISMASQGFLLSDLSTLRVDAYENYRKYLDNGDLYVIVHPAYSVFFNNDDLYSDSIGTVDSFLNETAYTKSSRLIMEQERSLRDFLEITSTRNRLIVLVLPNNGQQSRGSISGEGRDKFALYVNSVTNGSDSVLYLYSEKPNGGKLSEGSKQQLVEFFMAVDPERIIIGGGYLGRCVEDFYRDFSSSTFGERMLISGEISSFNIDDLKDLDIDDFLKDGKLNIAALREVVSSKSAAGITFKEILKNYQNYKNNKGQRG
;
A
#
# COMPACT_ATOMS: atom_id res chain seq x y z
N MET A 1 -53.23 -49.70 5.92
CA MET A 1 -52.10 -50.02 5.01
C MET A 1 -51.07 -48.91 5.19
N MET A 2 -49.95 -49.26 5.82
CA MET A 2 -48.92 -48.34 6.31
C MET A 2 -47.85 -48.04 5.25
N LYS A 3 -47.30 -46.82 5.34
CA LYS A 3 -45.94 -46.39 4.98
C LYS A 3 -45.55 -46.44 3.49
N LYS A 4 -45.16 -45.28 2.97
CA LYS A 4 -43.75 -44.93 2.71
C LYS A 4 -43.61 -43.41 2.49
N PHE A 5 -43.10 -42.76 3.53
CA PHE A 5 -42.47 -41.43 3.50
C PHE A 5 -41.13 -41.56 2.77
N TYR A 6 -40.88 -40.76 1.73
CA TYR A 6 -39.53 -40.34 1.32
C TYR A 6 -39.63 -39.12 0.39
N ALA A 7 -38.69 -38.19 0.58
CA ALA A 7 -38.41 -36.98 -0.22
C ALA A 7 -39.49 -35.88 -0.07
N ILE A 8 -39.19 -34.61 0.23
CA ILE A 8 -38.09 -33.78 -0.23
C ILE A 8 -37.76 -32.78 0.91
N ILE A 9 -36.56 -32.88 1.48
CA ILE A 9 -35.92 -31.76 2.20
C ILE A 9 -34.66 -31.46 1.39
N LEU A 10 -34.74 -30.51 0.47
CA LEU A 10 -33.57 -29.91 -0.18
C LEU A 10 -33.98 -28.56 -0.77
N CYS A 11 -33.07 -27.58 -0.67
CA CYS A 11 -33.17 -26.20 -1.14
C CYS A 11 -33.76 -25.18 -0.15
N ALA A 12 -33.14 -25.04 1.02
CA ALA A 12 -33.21 -23.81 1.83
C ALA A 12 -31.85 -23.39 2.40
N ALA A 13 -30.78 -23.57 1.62
CA ALA A 13 -29.47 -23.00 1.90
C ALA A 13 -28.82 -22.66 0.55
N LEU A 14 -28.03 -21.58 0.49
CA LEU A 14 -27.41 -20.94 -0.69
C LEU A 14 -28.13 -19.69 -1.24
N CYS A 15 -28.69 -18.87 -0.36
CA CYS A 15 -28.54 -17.41 -0.48
C CYS A 15 -27.86 -16.91 0.79
N ALA A 16 -26.69 -17.47 1.10
CA ALA A 16 -25.72 -16.72 1.87
C ALA A 16 -25.22 -15.64 0.92
N CYS A 17 -25.86 -14.47 0.94
CA CYS A 17 -25.24 -13.26 0.43
C CYS A 17 -23.86 -13.23 1.08
N ALA A 18 -22.82 -13.41 0.28
CA ALA A 18 -21.48 -13.03 0.66
C ALA A 18 -21.60 -11.56 1.05
N ARG A 19 -21.63 -11.29 2.36
CA ARG A 19 -21.48 -9.92 2.84
C ARG A 19 -20.10 -9.51 2.34
N ASN A 20 -20.08 -8.50 1.49
CA ASN A 20 -18.84 -7.83 1.09
C ASN A 20 -18.02 -7.63 2.37
N PRO A 21 -16.73 -8.00 2.38
CA PRO A 21 -15.87 -7.59 3.48
C PRO A 21 -15.95 -6.06 3.51
N ASP A 22 -16.49 -5.48 4.60
CA ASP A 22 -16.52 -4.02 4.76
C ASP A 22 -15.14 -3.48 4.36
N VAL A 23 -15.09 -2.57 3.39
CA VAL A 23 -13.86 -1.85 3.03
C VAL A 23 -13.49 -1.00 4.25
N LYS A 24 -12.43 -1.39 4.97
CA LYS A 24 -12.10 -0.81 6.29
C LYS A 24 -10.99 0.21 6.12
N MET A 25 -11.34 1.33 5.51
CA MET A 25 -10.48 2.49 5.54
C MET A 25 -10.43 2.99 6.99
N GLY A 26 -9.22 3.11 7.54
CA GLY A 26 -9.00 3.93 8.72
C GLY A 26 -9.49 5.38 8.49
N GLU A 27 -9.40 6.21 9.52
CA GLU A 27 -9.71 7.65 9.47
C GLU A 27 -8.73 8.45 8.57
N TYR A 28 -8.47 8.00 7.33
CA TYR A 28 -7.70 8.69 6.29
C TYR A 28 -8.42 9.91 5.74
N TYR A 29 -9.70 9.96 6.00
CA TYR A 29 -10.65 10.75 5.28
C TYR A 29 -11.41 11.56 6.32
N PRO A 30 -11.31 12.90 6.33
CA PRO A 30 -12.19 13.70 7.18
C PRO A 30 -13.63 13.28 6.88
N THR A 31 -14.50 13.25 7.88
CA THR A 31 -15.92 12.84 7.80
C THR A 31 -16.76 13.63 6.78
N GLN A 32 -16.16 14.61 6.10
CA GLN A 32 -16.73 15.38 4.99
C GLN A 32 -16.18 14.96 3.61
N ILE A 33 -15.86 13.68 3.39
CA ILE A 33 -15.68 13.20 2.01
C ILE A 33 -17.04 13.12 1.37
N GLU A 34 -17.34 14.08 0.50
CA GLU A 34 -18.43 13.91 -0.45
C GLU A 34 -18.18 12.61 -1.23
N LYS A 35 -19.01 11.61 -0.94
CA LYS A 35 -19.23 10.40 -1.73
C LYS A 35 -18.11 9.34 -1.69
N LEU A 36 -17.54 9.03 -0.52
CA LEU A 36 -16.65 7.86 -0.38
C LEU A 36 -17.31 6.58 -0.91
N ASP A 37 -18.59 6.37 -0.61
CA ASP A 37 -19.37 5.23 -1.12
C ASP A 37 -19.40 5.18 -2.65
N ASN A 38 -19.44 6.33 -3.33
CA ASN A 38 -19.41 6.34 -4.80
C ASN A 38 -18.01 6.00 -5.33
N ILE A 39 -16.95 6.46 -4.66
CA ILE A 39 -15.58 6.10 -5.04
C ILE A 39 -15.36 4.61 -4.86
N ILE A 40 -15.83 4.03 -3.75
CA ILE A 40 -15.78 2.58 -3.53
C ILE A 40 -16.57 1.85 -4.62
N ALA A 41 -17.80 2.30 -4.92
CA ALA A 41 -18.60 1.70 -5.98
C ALA A 41 -17.94 1.81 -7.37
N GLU A 42 -17.21 2.90 -7.66
CA GLU A 42 -16.46 3.07 -8.90
C GLU A 42 -15.27 2.10 -8.98
N VAL A 43 -14.52 1.93 -7.88
CA VAL A 43 -13.44 0.95 -7.78
C VAL A 43 -13.98 -0.47 -7.96
N GLU A 44 -15.04 -0.85 -7.24
CA GLU A 44 -15.67 -2.16 -7.36
C GLU A 44 -16.14 -2.42 -8.81
N HIS A 45 -16.83 -1.44 -9.42
CA HIS A 45 -17.29 -1.56 -10.80
C HIS A 45 -16.13 -1.78 -11.78
N ARG A 46 -15.02 -1.03 -11.62
CA ARG A 46 -13.82 -1.18 -12.46
C ARG A 46 -13.20 -2.57 -12.29
N ASN A 47 -13.04 -3.02 -11.05
CA ASN A 47 -12.44 -4.31 -10.70
C ASN A 47 -13.26 -5.48 -11.27
N ASP A 48 -14.60 -5.36 -11.29
CA ASP A 48 -15.52 -6.38 -11.82
C ASP A 48 -15.67 -6.35 -13.35
N THR A 49 -15.25 -5.27 -14.02
CA THR A 49 -15.45 -5.08 -15.46
C THR A 49 -14.13 -4.95 -16.21
N LEU A 50 -13.49 -3.78 -16.14
CA LEU A 50 -12.30 -3.43 -16.90
C LEU A 50 -11.13 -4.37 -16.57
N GLU A 51 -10.89 -4.62 -15.28
CA GLU A 51 -9.72 -5.39 -14.83
C GLU A 51 -9.84 -6.89 -15.12
N GLN A 52 -11.05 -7.38 -15.40
CA GLN A 52 -11.29 -8.74 -15.87
C GLN A 52 -11.14 -8.87 -17.40
N HIS A 53 -11.06 -7.76 -18.13
CA HIS A 53 -11.06 -7.78 -19.59
C HIS A 53 -9.70 -8.24 -20.14
N PRO A 54 -9.63 -9.29 -21.00
CA PRO A 54 -8.37 -9.84 -21.48
C PRO A 54 -7.43 -8.84 -22.16
N ALA A 55 -7.99 -7.89 -22.93
CA ALA A 55 -7.19 -6.84 -23.58
C ALA A 55 -6.56 -5.88 -22.58
N TRP A 56 -7.27 -5.56 -21.50
CA TRP A 56 -6.74 -4.69 -20.44
C TRP A 56 -5.61 -5.41 -19.70
N ILE A 57 -5.81 -6.68 -19.30
CA ILE A 57 -4.78 -7.50 -18.64
C ILE A 57 -3.52 -7.61 -19.50
N SER A 58 -3.69 -7.85 -20.80
CA SER A 58 -2.57 -7.92 -21.75
C SER A 58 -1.78 -6.61 -21.81
N MET A 59 -2.47 -5.47 -21.92
CA MET A 59 -1.85 -4.15 -21.94
C MET A 59 -1.17 -3.83 -20.59
N ALA A 60 -1.87 -4.01 -19.48
CA ALA A 60 -1.41 -3.68 -18.14
C ALA A 60 -0.25 -4.58 -17.64
N SER A 61 0.00 -5.71 -18.30
CA SER A 61 1.14 -6.59 -17.97
C SER A 61 2.38 -6.39 -18.85
N GLN A 62 2.33 -5.47 -19.83
CA GLN A 62 3.48 -5.15 -20.69
C GLN A 62 4.43 -4.10 -20.08
N GLY A 63 3.98 -3.40 -19.04
CA GLY A 63 4.75 -2.35 -18.35
C GLY A 63 3.82 -1.40 -17.59
N PHE A 64 4.41 -0.41 -16.91
CA PHE A 64 3.62 0.59 -16.20
C PHE A 64 2.91 1.54 -17.18
N LEU A 65 1.63 1.77 -16.96
CA LEU A 65 0.80 2.73 -17.73
C LEU A 65 0.88 4.15 -17.16
N LEU A 66 1.76 4.35 -16.19
CA LEU A 66 1.96 5.58 -15.45
C LEU A 66 3.09 6.40 -16.08
N SER A 67 3.15 7.69 -15.74
CA SER A 67 4.25 8.54 -16.19
C SER A 67 5.50 8.32 -15.31
N ASP A 68 6.64 8.06 -15.96
CA ASP A 68 7.95 8.03 -15.31
C ASP A 68 8.44 9.46 -15.06
N LEU A 69 8.59 9.84 -13.80
CA LEU A 69 9.04 11.17 -13.39
C LEU A 69 10.38 11.55 -14.03
N SER A 70 11.25 10.56 -14.30
CA SER A 70 12.57 10.79 -14.89
C SER A 70 12.52 11.18 -16.38
N THR A 71 11.40 10.89 -17.05
CA THR A 71 11.17 11.19 -18.46
C THR A 71 10.34 12.46 -18.66
N LEU A 72 9.66 12.92 -17.61
CA LEU A 72 8.88 14.14 -17.63
C LEU A 72 9.77 15.37 -17.73
N ARG A 73 9.35 16.33 -18.54
CA ARG A 73 10.01 17.62 -18.61
C ARG A 73 9.74 18.43 -17.34
N VAL A 74 10.75 19.11 -16.84
CA VAL A 74 10.66 19.93 -15.61
C VAL A 74 9.56 21.00 -15.70
N ASP A 75 9.33 21.59 -16.88
CA ASP A 75 8.28 22.58 -17.08
C ASP A 75 6.85 22.02 -16.99
N ALA A 76 6.70 20.69 -16.99
CA ALA A 76 5.41 20.04 -16.76
C ALA A 76 5.10 19.81 -15.27
N TYR A 77 6.07 19.92 -14.36
CA TYR A 77 5.90 19.52 -12.95
C TYR A 77 4.82 20.34 -12.22
N GLU A 78 4.75 21.66 -12.46
CA GLU A 78 3.76 22.51 -11.79
C GLU A 78 2.31 22.12 -12.13
N ASN A 79 2.07 21.49 -13.28
CA ASN A 79 0.73 21.02 -13.67
C ASN A 79 0.17 19.96 -12.71
N TYR A 80 1.02 19.30 -11.93
CA TYR A 80 0.62 18.30 -10.94
C TYR A 80 0.12 18.92 -9.62
N ARG A 81 0.34 20.22 -9.37
CA ARG A 81 -0.16 20.90 -8.16
C ARG A 81 -1.68 20.78 -8.00
N LYS A 82 -2.42 20.73 -9.11
CA LYS A 82 -3.89 20.56 -9.10
C LYS A 82 -4.37 19.24 -8.48
N TYR A 83 -3.49 18.25 -8.34
CA TYR A 83 -3.79 16.94 -7.78
C TYR A 83 -3.48 16.85 -6.26
N LEU A 84 -2.96 17.90 -5.63
CA LEU A 84 -2.71 17.89 -4.18
C LEU A 84 -4.02 17.68 -3.39
N ASP A 85 -3.97 16.84 -2.36
CA ASP A 85 -5.12 16.61 -1.46
C ASP A 85 -5.03 17.58 -0.27
N ASN A 86 -5.62 18.77 -0.41
CA ASN A 86 -5.52 19.83 0.62
C ASN A 86 -4.07 20.15 0.99
N GLY A 87 -3.19 20.27 -0.02
CA GLY A 87 -1.76 20.52 0.18
C GLY A 87 -0.91 19.24 0.36
N ASP A 88 -1.53 18.07 0.49
CA ASP A 88 -0.80 16.82 0.69
C ASP A 88 -0.38 16.16 -0.64
N LEU A 89 0.85 15.66 -0.64
CA LEU A 89 1.39 14.74 -1.64
C LEU A 89 1.70 13.41 -0.96
N TYR A 90 1.42 12.29 -1.64
CA TYR A 90 1.72 10.95 -1.13
C TYR A 90 2.92 10.34 -1.84
N VAL A 91 3.86 9.76 -1.09
CA VAL A 91 4.96 8.95 -1.62
C VAL A 91 4.80 7.51 -1.12
N ILE A 92 4.64 6.56 -2.03
CA ILE A 92 4.49 5.14 -1.68
C ILE A 92 5.73 4.39 -2.14
N VAL A 93 6.54 3.97 -1.17
CA VAL A 93 7.82 3.31 -1.41
C VAL A 93 7.63 1.81 -1.46
N HIS A 94 7.85 1.18 -2.60
CA HIS A 94 7.75 -0.27 -2.81
C HIS A 94 6.36 -0.81 -2.45
N PRO A 95 5.31 -0.47 -3.22
CA PRO A 95 3.96 -1.01 -2.98
C PRO A 95 3.96 -2.54 -3.13
N ALA A 96 3.16 -3.24 -2.31
CA ALA A 96 3.07 -4.71 -2.30
C ALA A 96 4.40 -5.46 -2.18
N TYR A 97 5.41 -4.86 -1.52
CA TYR A 97 6.75 -5.44 -1.43
C TYR A 97 6.75 -6.85 -0.81
N SER A 98 5.95 -7.06 0.23
CA SER A 98 5.89 -8.35 0.93
C SER A 98 5.36 -9.47 0.03
N VAL A 99 4.50 -9.14 -0.94
CA VAL A 99 3.86 -10.08 -1.86
C VAL A 99 4.80 -10.44 -3.01
N PHE A 100 5.40 -9.46 -3.68
CA PHE A 100 6.14 -9.68 -4.93
C PHE A 100 7.65 -9.91 -4.76
N PHE A 101 8.23 -9.51 -3.62
CA PHE A 101 9.68 -9.48 -3.43
C PHE A 101 10.17 -10.20 -2.17
N ASN A 102 9.26 -10.62 -1.29
CA ASN A 102 9.60 -11.38 -0.08
C ASN A 102 8.96 -12.77 -0.01
N ASN A 103 7.96 -13.05 -0.86
CA ASN A 103 7.26 -14.33 -0.86
C ASN A 103 7.58 -15.11 -2.14
N ASP A 104 8.58 -15.98 -2.05
CA ASP A 104 9.03 -16.83 -3.18
C ASP A 104 8.00 -17.91 -3.55
N ASP A 105 7.03 -18.19 -2.67
CA ASP A 105 6.06 -19.28 -2.82
C ASP A 105 4.78 -18.87 -3.55
N LEU A 106 4.57 -17.56 -3.80
CA LEU A 106 3.39 -17.05 -4.53
C LEU A 106 3.55 -17.18 -6.05
N TYR A 107 3.83 -18.40 -6.52
CA TYR A 107 3.64 -18.76 -7.92
C TYR A 107 2.16 -19.10 -8.17
N SER A 108 1.33 -18.08 -8.28
CA SER A 108 -0.02 -18.22 -8.82
C SER A 108 -0.10 -17.64 -10.22
N ASP A 109 -0.58 -18.42 -11.19
CA ASP A 109 -0.92 -17.93 -12.53
C ASP A 109 -2.22 -17.10 -12.55
N SER A 110 -2.82 -16.84 -11.38
CA SER A 110 -4.00 -16.00 -11.27
C SER A 110 -3.74 -14.54 -11.68
N ILE A 111 -4.71 -13.98 -12.40
CA ILE A 111 -4.87 -12.55 -12.62
C ILE A 111 -5.30 -11.96 -11.28
N GLY A 112 -4.37 -11.30 -10.58
CA GLY A 112 -4.60 -10.75 -9.22
C GLY A 112 -3.79 -11.45 -8.13
N THR A 113 -2.45 -11.36 -8.20
CA THR A 113 -1.55 -11.97 -7.20
C THR A 113 -1.80 -11.44 -5.80
N VAL A 114 -1.99 -10.13 -5.64
CA VAL A 114 -2.30 -9.52 -4.34
C VAL A 114 -3.68 -9.96 -3.85
N ASP A 115 -4.71 -9.95 -4.69
CA ASP A 115 -6.04 -10.41 -4.25
C ASP A 115 -6.07 -11.89 -3.89
N SER A 116 -5.31 -12.71 -4.62
CA SER A 116 -5.12 -14.12 -4.29
C SER A 116 -4.49 -14.26 -2.92
N PHE A 117 -3.37 -13.56 -2.67
CA PHE A 117 -2.71 -13.50 -1.36
C PHE A 117 -3.65 -13.01 -0.25
N LEU A 118 -4.45 -11.97 -0.51
CA LEU A 118 -5.39 -11.40 0.46
C LEU A 118 -6.60 -12.29 0.76
N ASN A 119 -6.87 -13.28 -0.08
CA ASN A 119 -7.96 -14.25 0.08
C ASN A 119 -7.49 -15.60 0.66
N GLU A 120 -6.19 -15.77 0.88
CA GLU A 120 -5.65 -16.95 1.55
C GLU A 120 -6.08 -17.03 3.02
N THR A 121 -6.05 -18.24 3.58
CA THR A 121 -6.30 -18.43 5.01
C THR A 121 -5.08 -17.99 5.80
N ALA A 122 -5.21 -16.93 6.61
CA ALA A 122 -4.16 -16.55 7.54
C ALA A 122 -3.99 -17.60 8.65
N TYR A 123 -2.93 -18.41 8.57
CA TYR A 123 -2.63 -19.46 9.56
C TYR A 123 -1.99 -18.93 10.85
N THR A 124 -1.43 -17.71 10.82
CA THR A 124 -0.78 -17.07 11.97
C THR A 124 -1.24 -15.62 12.15
N LYS A 125 -1.01 -15.06 13.35
CA LYS A 125 -1.24 -13.64 13.60
C LYS A 125 -0.34 -12.76 12.72
N SER A 126 0.91 -13.16 12.51
CA SER A 126 1.86 -12.43 11.66
C SER A 126 1.41 -12.42 10.20
N SER A 127 0.94 -13.54 9.65
CA SER A 127 0.37 -13.58 8.31
C SER A 127 -0.89 -12.72 8.21
N ARG A 128 -1.76 -12.75 9.25
CA ARG A 128 -2.94 -11.87 9.30
C ARG A 128 -2.56 -10.40 9.28
N LEU A 129 -1.54 -10.01 10.04
CA LEU A 129 -1.05 -8.63 10.06
C LEU A 129 -0.57 -8.19 8.69
N ILE A 130 0.32 -8.97 8.03
CA ILE A 130 0.78 -8.64 6.67
C ILE A 130 -0.40 -8.49 5.71
N MET A 131 -1.34 -9.45 5.70
CA MET A 131 -2.50 -9.37 4.81
C MET A 131 -3.33 -8.10 5.04
N GLU A 132 -3.54 -7.70 6.29
CA GLU A 132 -4.30 -6.49 6.59
C GLU A 132 -3.51 -5.21 6.25
N GLN A 133 -2.18 -5.21 6.35
CA GLN A 133 -1.32 -4.10 5.89
C GLN A 133 -1.36 -3.93 4.38
N GLU A 134 -1.24 -5.05 3.64
CA GLU A 134 -1.32 -5.03 2.18
C GLU A 134 -2.72 -4.66 1.69
N ARG A 135 -3.77 -5.09 2.41
CA ARG A 135 -5.15 -4.64 2.15
C ARG A 135 -5.30 -3.13 2.33
N SER A 136 -4.83 -2.59 3.46
CA SER A 136 -4.88 -1.15 3.74
C SER A 136 -4.15 -0.33 2.68
N LEU A 137 -2.95 -0.77 2.26
CA LEU A 137 -2.18 -0.10 1.22
C LEU A 137 -2.84 -0.17 -0.15
N ARG A 138 -3.36 -1.35 -0.54
CA ARG A 138 -4.12 -1.53 -1.80
C ARG A 138 -5.33 -0.61 -1.83
N ASP A 139 -6.17 -0.65 -0.80
CA ASP A 139 -7.40 0.14 -0.71
C ASP A 139 -7.07 1.64 -0.74
N PHE A 140 -5.99 2.06 -0.06
CA PHE A 140 -5.49 3.42 -0.13
C PHE A 140 -5.13 3.83 -1.57
N LEU A 141 -4.35 3.02 -2.28
CA LEU A 141 -3.94 3.32 -3.66
C LEU A 141 -5.15 3.42 -4.60
N GLU A 142 -6.08 2.46 -4.52
CA GLU A 142 -7.29 2.43 -5.35
C GLU A 142 -8.15 3.68 -5.14
N ILE A 143 -8.43 4.02 -3.88
CA ILE A 143 -9.30 5.15 -3.56
C ILE A 143 -8.60 6.48 -3.87
N THR A 144 -7.32 6.60 -3.53
CA THR A 144 -6.56 7.86 -3.66
C THR A 144 -6.28 8.18 -5.13
N SER A 145 -5.96 7.17 -5.95
CA SER A 145 -5.80 7.34 -7.40
C SER A 145 -7.12 7.64 -8.11
N THR A 146 -8.22 6.97 -7.74
CA THR A 146 -9.57 7.23 -8.29
C THR A 146 -10.04 8.66 -7.96
N ARG A 147 -9.66 9.18 -6.79
CA ARG A 147 -9.89 10.59 -6.41
C ARG A 147 -8.95 11.59 -7.09
N ASN A 148 -8.09 11.14 -8.02
CA ASN A 148 -7.08 11.95 -8.70
C ASN A 148 -6.20 12.73 -7.72
N ARG A 149 -5.74 12.08 -6.65
CA ARG A 149 -4.79 12.67 -5.71
C ARG A 149 -3.35 12.35 -6.12
N LEU A 150 -2.44 13.28 -5.82
CA LEU A 150 -1.06 13.20 -6.25
C LEU A 150 -0.30 12.11 -5.48
N ILE A 151 0.11 11.06 -6.20
CA ILE A 151 0.90 9.95 -5.66
C ILE A 151 2.20 9.84 -6.47
N VAL A 152 3.33 9.71 -5.77
CA VAL A 152 4.61 9.29 -6.37
C VAL A 152 4.94 7.89 -5.85
N LEU A 153 4.98 6.92 -6.75
CA LEU A 153 5.43 5.57 -6.44
C LEU A 153 6.96 5.50 -6.57
N VAL A 154 7.64 5.05 -5.52
CA VAL A 154 9.04 4.63 -5.64
C VAL A 154 9.02 3.12 -5.84
N LEU A 155 9.33 2.66 -7.05
CA LEU A 155 9.29 1.24 -7.41
C LEU A 155 10.66 0.59 -7.18
N PRO A 156 10.71 -0.71 -6.83
CA PRO A 156 11.99 -1.43 -6.73
C PRO A 156 12.74 -1.41 -8.06
N ASN A 157 13.99 -0.96 -8.08
CA ASN A 157 14.84 -1.14 -9.26
C ASN A 157 15.23 -2.60 -9.41
N ASN A 158 14.55 -3.25 -10.34
CA ASN A 158 14.62 -4.68 -10.62
C ASN A 158 15.53 -4.95 -11.82
N GLY A 159 16.75 -4.41 -11.80
CA GLY A 159 17.81 -4.68 -12.80
C GLY A 159 18.05 -6.18 -13.09
N GLN A 160 17.53 -7.07 -12.26
CA GLN A 160 17.10 -8.40 -12.65
C GLN A 160 15.66 -8.66 -12.15
N GLN A 161 14.80 -9.09 -13.07
CA GLN A 161 13.39 -9.43 -12.85
C GLN A 161 13.22 -10.28 -11.57
N SER A 162 12.46 -9.81 -10.58
CA SER A 162 12.15 -10.67 -9.43
C SER A 162 11.30 -11.84 -9.93
N ARG A 163 11.59 -13.05 -9.45
CA ARG A 163 10.91 -14.28 -9.88
C ARG A 163 9.39 -14.23 -9.68
N GLY A 164 8.92 -13.51 -8.66
CA GLY A 164 7.49 -13.28 -8.39
C GLY A 164 6.84 -12.23 -9.28
N SER A 165 7.63 -11.35 -9.93
CA SER A 165 7.09 -10.30 -10.81
C SER A 165 6.76 -10.79 -12.21
N ILE A 166 7.25 -11.96 -12.64
CA ILE A 166 7.04 -12.45 -14.01
C ILE A 166 6.39 -13.83 -14.02
N SER A 167 5.26 -13.94 -14.72
CA SER A 167 4.58 -15.23 -14.91
C SER A 167 5.39 -16.16 -15.82
N GLY A 168 5.06 -17.47 -15.82
CA GLY A 168 5.65 -18.43 -16.77
C GLY A 168 5.42 -18.06 -18.25
N GLU A 169 4.47 -17.17 -18.54
CA GLU A 169 4.18 -16.62 -19.86
C GLU A 169 4.91 -15.29 -20.16
N GLY A 170 5.78 -14.82 -19.25
CA GLY A 170 6.52 -13.56 -19.42
C GLY A 170 5.73 -12.29 -19.07
N ARG A 171 4.57 -12.40 -18.41
CA ARG A 171 3.75 -11.24 -18.00
C ARG A 171 4.31 -10.59 -16.74
N ASP A 172 4.43 -9.27 -16.73
CA ASP A 172 4.81 -8.52 -15.52
C ASP A 172 3.60 -8.38 -14.58
N LYS A 173 3.53 -9.24 -13.56
CA LYS A 173 2.48 -9.27 -12.54
C LYS A 173 2.55 -8.07 -11.61
N PHE A 174 3.76 -7.53 -11.39
CA PHE A 174 3.92 -6.36 -10.54
C PHE A 174 3.41 -5.11 -11.26
N ALA A 175 3.74 -4.96 -12.54
CA ALA A 175 3.15 -3.92 -13.39
C ALA A 175 1.63 -4.04 -13.46
N LEU A 176 1.11 -5.27 -13.66
CA LEU A 176 -0.34 -5.51 -13.66
C LEU A 176 -0.99 -5.04 -12.36
N TYR A 177 -0.44 -5.39 -11.19
CA TYR A 177 -0.94 -4.93 -9.90
C TYR A 177 -0.90 -3.41 -9.76
N VAL A 178 0.25 -2.78 -10.05
CA VAL A 178 0.37 -1.32 -9.96
C VAL A 178 -0.63 -0.63 -10.87
N ASN A 179 -0.81 -1.12 -12.10
CA ASN A 179 -1.77 -0.59 -13.05
C ASN A 179 -3.22 -0.80 -12.62
N SER A 180 -3.56 -1.93 -11.98
CA SER A 180 -4.88 -2.15 -11.34
C SER A 180 -5.15 -1.10 -10.27
N VAL A 181 -4.30 -1.03 -9.24
CA VAL A 181 -4.57 -0.19 -8.06
C VAL A 181 -4.46 1.30 -8.32
N THR A 182 -3.84 1.70 -9.44
CA THR A 182 -3.73 3.10 -9.84
C THR A 182 -4.64 3.46 -11.01
N ASN A 183 -5.20 2.47 -11.70
CA ASN A 183 -5.96 2.61 -12.93
C ASN A 183 -5.28 3.49 -14.00
N GLY A 184 -3.94 3.49 -14.04
CA GLY A 184 -3.19 4.34 -14.97
C GLY A 184 -3.45 5.85 -14.78
N SER A 185 -3.83 6.27 -13.56
CA SER A 185 -4.23 7.66 -13.29
C SER A 185 -3.11 8.66 -13.57
N ASP A 186 -3.47 9.77 -14.23
CA ASP A 186 -2.57 10.90 -14.52
C ASP A 186 -2.04 11.58 -13.25
N SER A 187 -2.69 11.39 -12.10
CA SER A 187 -2.21 11.92 -10.81
C SER A 187 -1.16 11.02 -10.15
N VAL A 188 -0.80 9.89 -10.77
CA VAL A 188 0.17 8.95 -10.24
C VAL A 188 1.41 8.93 -11.12
N LEU A 189 2.54 9.21 -10.50
CA LEU A 189 3.87 9.17 -11.10
C LEU A 189 4.66 8.03 -10.49
N TYR A 190 5.70 7.57 -11.20
CA TYR A 190 6.65 6.65 -10.60
C TYR A 190 8.10 7.02 -10.90
N LEU A 191 8.99 6.50 -10.07
CA LEU A 191 10.44 6.47 -10.27
C LEU A 191 11.01 5.22 -9.61
N TYR A 192 12.24 4.86 -9.92
CA TYR A 192 12.88 3.67 -9.35
C TYR A 192 13.80 4.01 -8.17
N SER A 193 13.85 3.13 -7.17
CA SER A 193 14.89 3.16 -6.14
C SER A 193 16.27 2.80 -6.72
N GLU A 194 17.35 2.97 -5.96
CA GLU A 194 18.69 2.54 -6.37
C GLU A 194 18.79 1.01 -6.41
N LYS A 195 18.17 0.35 -5.41
CA LYS A 195 18.21 -1.10 -5.18
C LYS A 195 16.81 -1.66 -5.00
N PRO A 196 16.59 -2.95 -5.30
CA PRO A 196 15.26 -3.55 -5.17
C PRO A 196 14.79 -3.66 -3.71
N ASN A 197 15.71 -3.80 -2.74
CA ASN A 197 15.41 -4.06 -1.34
C ASN A 197 15.62 -2.86 -0.41
N GLY A 198 15.74 -1.64 -0.96
CA GLY A 198 15.88 -0.41 -0.20
C GLY A 198 15.23 0.76 -0.93
N GLY A 199 14.68 1.71 -0.18
CA GLY A 199 13.94 2.86 -0.75
C GLY A 199 14.82 4.03 -1.14
N LYS A 200 16.14 3.92 -0.93
CA LYS A 200 17.12 4.92 -1.31
C LYS A 200 17.05 5.21 -2.81
N LEU A 201 17.17 6.48 -3.21
CA LEU A 201 17.16 6.87 -4.62
C LEU A 201 18.58 7.02 -5.19
N SER A 202 18.70 6.88 -6.51
CA SER A 202 19.89 7.37 -7.21
C SER A 202 19.98 8.90 -7.08
N GLU A 203 21.18 9.47 -7.15
CA GLU A 203 21.34 10.94 -7.02
C GLU A 203 20.55 11.71 -8.10
N GLY A 204 20.50 11.19 -9.33
CA GLY A 204 19.70 11.79 -10.41
C GLY A 204 18.21 11.76 -10.12
N SER A 205 17.67 10.60 -9.72
CA SER A 205 16.25 10.45 -9.37
C SER A 205 15.88 11.28 -8.13
N LYS A 206 16.79 11.40 -7.17
CA LYS A 206 16.64 12.24 -6.00
C LYS A 206 16.52 13.71 -6.40
N GLN A 207 17.42 14.21 -7.23
CA GLN A 207 17.39 15.59 -7.72
C GLN A 207 16.10 15.89 -8.48
N GLN A 208 15.65 14.99 -9.35
CA GLN A 208 14.38 15.11 -10.07
C GLN A 208 13.19 15.19 -9.10
N LEU A 209 13.17 14.36 -8.06
CA LEU A 209 12.11 14.39 -7.06
C LEU A 209 12.13 15.67 -6.21
N VAL A 210 13.31 16.21 -5.88
CA VAL A 210 13.45 17.51 -5.23
C VAL A 210 12.88 18.62 -6.11
N GLU A 211 13.24 18.67 -7.39
CA GLU A 211 12.71 19.65 -8.35
C GLU A 211 11.20 19.54 -8.50
N PHE A 212 10.67 18.31 -8.52
CA PHE A 212 9.24 18.05 -8.53
C PHE A 212 8.56 18.59 -7.27
N PHE A 213 9.11 18.32 -6.08
CA PHE A 213 8.57 18.86 -4.82
C PHE A 213 8.62 20.38 -4.77
N MET A 214 9.67 21.01 -5.30
CA MET A 214 9.75 22.47 -5.38
C MET A 214 8.70 23.05 -6.33
N ALA A 215 8.46 22.41 -7.48
CA ALA A 215 7.49 22.88 -8.46
C ALA A 215 6.04 22.70 -8.00
N VAL A 216 5.73 21.56 -7.37
CA VAL A 216 4.39 21.28 -6.83
C VAL A 216 4.13 22.08 -5.54
N ASP A 217 5.16 22.25 -4.70
CA ASP A 217 5.14 22.90 -3.39
C ASP A 217 4.07 22.33 -2.43
N PRO A 218 4.16 21.03 -2.06
CA PRO A 218 3.23 20.44 -1.10
C PRO A 218 3.45 21.01 0.31
N GLU A 219 2.35 21.19 1.06
CA GLU A 219 2.40 21.54 2.48
C GLU A 219 2.95 20.36 3.30
N ARG A 220 2.53 19.14 2.95
CA ARG A 220 2.96 17.90 3.61
C ARG A 220 3.26 16.81 2.59
N ILE A 221 4.27 16.00 2.89
CA ILE A 221 4.65 14.82 2.12
C ILE A 221 4.42 13.59 3.00
N ILE A 222 3.40 12.81 2.68
CA ILE A 222 3.01 11.62 3.44
C ILE A 222 3.68 10.39 2.81
N ILE A 223 4.48 9.67 3.58
CA ILE A 223 5.29 8.54 3.11
C ILE A 223 4.73 7.23 3.64
N GLY A 224 4.47 6.28 2.75
CA GLY A 224 4.02 4.91 3.06
C GLY A 224 4.72 3.85 2.21
N GLY A 225 4.18 2.63 2.20
CA GLY A 225 4.56 1.54 1.30
C GLY A 225 5.12 0.29 2.00
N GLY A 226 6.21 -0.26 1.49
CA GLY A 226 6.89 -1.44 2.01
C GLY A 226 7.48 -1.23 3.41
N TYR A 227 8.45 -2.07 3.78
CA TYR A 227 8.84 -2.21 5.18
C TYR A 227 9.33 -0.91 5.85
N LEU A 228 8.62 -0.53 6.92
CA LEU A 228 9.12 0.43 7.91
C LEU A 228 10.42 -0.09 8.54
N GLY A 229 11.41 0.79 8.66
CA GLY A 229 12.75 0.43 9.11
C GLY A 229 13.71 -0.03 8.01
N ARG A 230 13.22 -0.23 6.80
CA ARG A 230 14.03 -0.54 5.62
C ARG A 230 13.70 0.44 4.51
N CYS A 231 12.77 0.08 3.61
CA CYS A 231 12.47 0.83 2.40
C CYS A 231 12.04 2.27 2.71
N VAL A 232 11.04 2.43 3.58
CA VAL A 232 10.50 3.76 3.94
C VAL A 232 11.51 4.60 4.72
N GLU A 233 12.33 3.98 5.59
CA GLU A 233 13.33 4.71 6.37
C GLU A 233 14.51 5.16 5.50
N ASP A 234 14.98 4.30 4.58
CA ASP A 234 16.03 4.65 3.62
C ASP A 234 15.60 5.84 2.75
N PHE A 235 14.37 5.80 2.22
CA PHE A 235 13.81 6.92 1.48
C PHE A 235 13.75 8.19 2.35
N TYR A 236 13.16 8.12 3.55
CA TYR A 236 13.05 9.28 4.43
C TYR A 236 14.42 9.89 4.78
N ARG A 237 15.43 9.06 5.04
CA ARG A 237 16.79 9.52 5.39
C ARG A 237 17.47 10.28 4.25
N ASP A 238 17.15 9.97 2.98
CA ASP A 238 17.70 10.73 1.85
C ASP A 238 17.22 12.18 1.83
N PHE A 239 16.06 12.47 2.41
CA PHE A 239 15.41 13.79 2.38
C PHE A 239 15.32 14.48 3.73
N SER A 240 15.58 13.79 4.85
CA SER A 240 15.42 14.34 6.20
C SER A 240 16.33 15.54 6.50
N SER A 241 17.47 15.66 5.82
CA SER A 241 18.38 16.81 5.91
C SER A 241 18.11 17.90 4.87
N SER A 242 17.13 17.70 3.97
CA SER A 242 16.74 18.69 2.96
C SER A 242 15.72 19.69 3.52
N THR A 243 15.42 20.74 2.75
CA THR A 243 14.37 21.72 3.08
C THR A 243 12.98 21.10 3.20
N PHE A 244 12.77 19.87 2.72
CA PHE A 244 11.50 19.14 2.82
C PHE A 244 11.42 18.24 4.06
N GLY A 245 12.50 18.04 4.81
CA GLY A 245 12.54 17.11 5.94
C GLY A 245 11.46 17.41 7.00
N GLU A 246 11.18 18.69 7.26
CA GLU A 246 10.14 19.13 8.21
C GLU A 246 8.71 18.91 7.69
N ARG A 247 8.52 18.78 6.37
CA ARG A 247 7.21 18.54 5.73
C ARG A 247 6.92 17.04 5.58
N MET A 248 7.90 16.17 5.83
CA MET A 248 7.78 14.73 5.62
C MET A 248 7.23 14.02 6.85
N LEU A 249 6.14 13.28 6.65
CA LEU A 249 5.46 12.49 7.66
C LEU A 249 5.39 11.05 7.18
N ILE A 250 5.79 10.09 8.03
CA ILE A 250 5.58 8.69 7.72
C ILE A 250 4.20 8.29 8.23
N SER A 251 3.52 7.43 7.48
CA SER A 251 2.19 6.94 7.79
C SER A 251 2.24 5.43 7.98
N GLY A 252 2.08 4.98 9.23
CA GLY A 252 2.17 3.57 9.59
C GLY A 252 0.99 2.73 9.12
N GLU A 253 -0.13 3.39 8.85
CA GLU A 253 -1.36 2.75 8.43
C GLU A 253 -1.37 2.34 6.94
N ILE A 254 -0.59 3.01 6.10
CA ILE A 254 -0.30 2.64 4.70
C ILE A 254 1.13 2.11 4.54
N SER A 255 1.74 1.61 5.62
CA SER A 255 3.04 0.97 5.56
C SER A 255 3.00 -0.45 6.07
N SER A 256 3.88 -1.29 5.52
CA SER A 256 4.09 -2.67 5.98
C SER A 256 5.18 -2.73 7.04
N PHE A 257 5.12 -3.69 7.97
CA PHE A 257 6.26 -4.02 8.84
C PHE A 257 6.88 -5.32 8.38
N ASN A 258 8.20 -5.46 8.54
CA ASN A 258 8.79 -6.77 8.45
C ASN A 258 8.47 -7.55 9.74
N ILE A 259 7.98 -8.79 9.61
CA ILE A 259 7.69 -9.65 10.78
C ILE A 259 8.93 -9.81 11.67
N ASP A 260 10.12 -9.88 11.08
CA ASP A 260 11.36 -10.00 11.83
C ASP A 260 11.62 -8.82 12.77
N ASP A 261 11.15 -7.63 12.38
CA ASP A 261 11.30 -6.41 13.17
C ASP A 261 10.25 -6.35 14.31
N LEU A 262 9.18 -7.14 14.22
CA LEU A 262 8.11 -7.22 15.23
C LEU A 262 8.31 -8.35 16.26
N LYS A 263 9.40 -9.13 16.20
CA LYS A 263 9.61 -10.32 17.06
C LYS A 263 9.50 -10.05 18.56
N ASP A 264 9.86 -8.85 18.98
CA ASP A 264 9.83 -8.43 20.39
C ASP A 264 8.53 -7.68 20.76
N LEU A 265 7.57 -7.56 19.85
CA LEU A 265 6.31 -6.86 20.04
C LEU A 265 5.13 -7.82 20.10
N ASP A 266 4.11 -7.45 20.86
CA ASP A 266 2.85 -8.17 20.84
C ASP A 266 2.08 -7.79 19.57
N ILE A 267 1.94 -8.74 18.64
CA ILE A 267 1.20 -8.53 17.39
C ILE A 267 -0.28 -8.18 17.66
N ASP A 268 -0.84 -8.59 18.80
CA ASP A 268 -2.21 -8.25 19.18
C ASP A 268 -2.39 -6.74 19.40
N ASP A 269 -1.32 -6.00 19.68
CA ASP A 269 -1.39 -4.53 19.73
C ASP A 269 -1.72 -3.94 18.36
N PHE A 270 -1.27 -4.58 17.28
CA PHE A 270 -1.46 -4.14 15.90
C PHE A 270 -2.68 -4.77 15.24
N LEU A 271 -3.30 -5.75 15.89
CA LEU A 271 -4.51 -6.42 15.42
C LEU A 271 -5.65 -6.32 16.43
N LYS A 272 -6.67 -5.53 16.09
CA LYS A 272 -7.92 -5.45 16.85
C LYS A 272 -9.03 -6.16 16.09
N ASP A 273 -9.58 -7.23 16.66
CA ASP A 273 -10.63 -8.06 16.05
C ASP A 273 -10.23 -8.59 14.66
N GLY A 274 -8.94 -8.93 14.49
CA GLY A 274 -8.38 -9.40 13.22
C GLY A 274 -8.15 -8.33 12.16
N LYS A 275 -8.29 -7.03 12.50
CA LYS A 275 -8.07 -5.88 11.62
C LYS A 275 -6.91 -5.04 12.13
N LEU A 276 -6.30 -4.20 11.29
CA LEU A 276 -5.28 -3.26 11.73
C LEU A 276 -5.79 -2.36 12.86
N ASN A 277 -5.01 -2.27 13.94
CA ASN A 277 -5.20 -1.26 14.97
C ASN A 277 -4.51 0.04 14.54
N ILE A 278 -5.20 0.85 13.74
CA ILE A 278 -4.68 2.10 13.18
C ILE A 278 -4.15 3.05 14.27
N ALA A 279 -4.79 3.10 15.44
CA ALA A 279 -4.33 3.93 16.54
C ALA A 279 -2.94 3.52 17.06
N ALA A 280 -2.70 2.21 17.22
CA ALA A 280 -1.38 1.69 17.61
C ALA A 280 -0.33 1.94 16.53
N LEU A 281 -0.69 1.80 15.25
CA LEU A 281 0.20 2.09 14.12
C LEU A 281 0.63 3.56 14.08
N ARG A 282 -0.33 4.48 14.26
CA ARG A 282 -0.06 5.92 14.36
C ARG A 282 0.80 6.24 15.58
N GLU A 283 0.56 5.59 16.72
CA GLU A 283 1.37 5.79 17.94
C GLU A 283 2.83 5.38 17.72
N VAL A 284 3.07 4.24 17.08
CA VAL A 284 4.42 3.81 16.70
C VAL A 284 5.08 4.87 15.80
N VAL A 285 4.41 5.31 14.74
CA VAL A 285 5.04 6.20 13.75
C VAL A 285 5.14 7.66 14.19
N SER A 286 4.19 8.18 14.97
CA SER A 286 4.23 9.58 15.47
C SER A 286 5.39 9.85 16.45
N SER A 287 5.92 8.81 17.10
CA SER A 287 7.14 8.89 17.92
C SER A 287 8.41 9.24 17.10
N LYS A 288 8.32 9.25 15.77
CA LYS A 288 9.38 9.55 14.79
C LYS A 288 9.62 11.05 14.56
N SER A 289 8.79 11.94 15.12
CA SER A 289 8.89 13.38 14.89
C SER A 289 10.14 14.07 15.49
N ALA A 290 11.01 13.33 16.19
CA ALA A 290 12.34 13.80 16.55
C ALA A 290 13.38 13.27 15.54
N ALA A 291 13.96 14.18 14.75
CA ALA A 291 15.01 13.88 13.79
C ALA A 291 16.12 13.04 14.42
N GLY A 292 16.42 11.87 13.83
CA GLY A 292 17.56 11.02 14.19
C GLY A 292 17.23 9.72 14.93
N ILE A 293 15.96 9.42 15.21
CA ILE A 293 15.57 8.15 15.84
C ILE A 293 15.31 7.09 14.76
N THR A 294 16.03 5.97 14.84
CA THR A 294 15.87 4.80 13.96
C THR A 294 14.55 4.08 14.23
N PHE A 295 14.02 3.32 13.25
CA PHE A 295 12.81 2.54 13.47
C PHE A 295 12.94 1.53 14.62
N LYS A 296 14.13 0.96 14.82
CA LYS A 296 14.41 0.08 15.95
C LYS A 296 14.24 0.77 17.31
N GLU A 297 14.67 2.02 17.41
CA GLU A 297 14.49 2.83 18.62
C GLU A 297 13.03 3.22 18.85
N ILE A 298 12.28 3.45 17.78
CA ILE A 298 10.82 3.66 17.83
C ILE A 298 10.11 2.44 18.43
N LEU A 299 10.41 1.24 17.94
CA LEU A 299 9.80 0.01 18.49
C LEU A 299 10.14 -0.18 19.97
N LYS A 300 11.39 0.09 20.35
CA LYS A 300 11.82 0.06 21.75
C LYS A 300 11.07 1.09 22.61
N ASN A 301 10.86 2.30 22.09
CA ASN A 301 10.12 3.34 22.80
C ASN A 301 8.64 2.95 22.99
N TYR A 302 8.03 2.35 21.97
CA TYR A 302 6.67 1.83 22.06
C TYR A 302 6.54 0.73 23.13
N GLN A 303 7.48 -0.22 23.19
CA GLN A 303 7.53 -1.23 24.27
C GLN A 303 7.63 -0.59 25.65
N ASN A 304 8.55 0.37 25.82
CA ASN A 304 8.72 1.06 27.10
C ASN A 304 7.46 1.81 27.52
N TYR A 305 6.80 2.49 26.58
CA TYR A 305 5.54 3.17 26.82
C TYR A 305 4.44 2.21 27.28
N LYS A 306 4.28 1.06 26.62
CA LYS A 306 3.32 0.02 27.01
C LYS A 306 3.57 -0.51 28.42
N ASN A 307 4.82 -0.83 28.72
CA ASN A 307 5.24 -1.31 30.04
C ASN A 307 4.91 -0.29 31.14
N ASN A 308 5.13 1.00 30.89
CA ASN A 308 4.84 2.07 31.84
C ASN A 308 3.34 2.36 32.01
N LYS A 309 2.55 2.19 30.94
CA LYS A 309 1.09 2.37 31.00
C LYS A 309 0.41 1.24 31.78
N GLY A 310 0.89 0.00 31.62
CA GLY A 310 0.40 -1.16 32.37
C GLY A 310 0.66 -1.12 33.87
N GLN A 311 1.63 -0.33 34.34
CA GLN A 311 1.93 -0.15 35.78
C GLN A 311 1.07 0.92 36.48
N ARG A 312 0.29 1.71 35.73
CA ARG A 312 -0.52 2.83 36.25
C ARG A 312 -2.02 2.54 36.31
N GLY A 313 -2.46 1.32 35.98
CA GLY A 313 -3.84 0.85 36.09
C GLY A 313 -3.96 -0.23 37.16
#